data_AF-A0A1V6I5A3-F1
#
_entry.id   AF-A0A1V6I5A3-F1
#
_cell.length_a   1.000
_cell.length_b   1.000
_cell.length_c   1.000
_cell.angle_alpha   90.00
_cell.angle_beta   90.00
_cell.angle_gamma   90.00
#
_symmetry.space_group_name_H-M   'P 1'
#
loop_
_entity.id
_entity.type
_entity.pdbx_description
1 polymer ?
#
loop_
_entity_poly.entity_id
_entity_poly.type
_entity_poly.pdbx_seq_one_letter_code
_entity_poly.pdbx_strand_id
1 'polypeptide(L)'
;MKRFKIILSLISFFLLFIFSCSTDVNVNGEWDDIPIVYCVLDQSAEYQYVKVNKSFLGNKPASEMAQHSDSLFYKKVDVYIHEYVNTYKTRTWTFEPVEIDKEEGYFANDKNIIWRQKMDMKDDAVYKLEVNINDGEHIVTGETELISGISITMPSGVAALPVEIRHYNGNSEYRYYNGENGKVYQMCLTFNYFEVYNDDTTYYSIPWVQAKSYKTTEGNSEVSGYFSVAAFYNLLQSNIPAPREGAKRYVKMPESLVYNLVVGDENYMIYMDITEPSSGLAQDKPAFTNLNDGFGLMASRYNVYRAKKLDRYTLDSIHRGIYTKNLGFVSPFDDYYRPYF
;
A
#
# COMPACT_ATOMS: atom_id res chain seq x y z
N MET A 1 16.40 12.91 81.83
CA MET A 1 17.02 13.17 80.50
C MET A 1 17.07 11.93 79.58
N LYS A 2 17.47 10.73 80.03
CA LYS A 2 17.52 9.52 79.16
C LYS A 2 16.15 9.10 78.57
N ARG A 3 15.06 9.15 79.35
CA ARG A 3 13.71 8.82 78.88
C ARG A 3 13.16 9.80 77.83
N PHE A 4 13.53 11.08 77.92
CA PHE A 4 13.14 12.11 76.95
C PHE A 4 13.85 11.92 75.60
N LYS A 5 15.12 11.51 75.62
CA LYS A 5 15.87 11.16 74.39
C LYS A 5 15.29 9.92 73.69
N ILE A 6 14.80 8.93 74.46
CA ILE A 6 14.15 7.73 73.91
C ILE A 6 12.82 8.08 73.24
N ILE A 7 12.01 8.94 73.84
CA ILE A 7 10.73 9.40 73.27
C ILE A 7 10.99 10.22 71.99
N LEU A 8 11.98 11.11 71.99
CA LEU A 8 12.34 11.89 70.80
C LEU A 8 12.90 11.01 69.67
N SER A 9 13.64 9.95 70.02
CA SER A 9 14.13 8.94 69.07
C SER A 9 13.00 8.10 68.48
N LEU A 10 11.98 7.74 69.28
CA LEU A 10 10.80 7.01 68.83
C LEU A 10 9.90 7.87 67.93
N ILE A 11 9.74 9.15 68.25
CA ILE A 11 8.98 10.10 67.40
C ILE A 11 9.71 10.34 66.08
N SER A 12 11.03 10.50 66.09
CA SER A 12 11.86 10.62 64.87
C SER A 12 11.79 9.35 64.01
N PHE A 13 11.79 8.16 64.63
CA PHE A 13 11.63 6.89 63.94
C PHE A 13 10.22 6.71 63.35
N PHE A 14 9.18 7.23 64.03
CA PHE A 14 7.81 7.20 63.52
C PHE A 14 7.58 8.20 62.37
N LEU A 15 8.28 9.35 62.38
CA LEU A 15 8.28 10.34 61.29
C LEU A 15 8.88 9.80 59.98
N LEU A 16 9.72 8.75 60.02
CA LEU A 16 10.26 8.08 58.83
C LEU A 16 9.25 7.16 58.12
N PHE A 17 8.16 6.75 58.77
CA PHE A 17 7.14 5.86 58.18
C PHE A 17 5.99 6.60 57.48
N ILE A 18 5.88 7.92 57.64
CA ILE A 18 4.82 8.73 57.02
C ILE A 18 5.19 9.33 55.66
N PHE A 19 6.42 9.12 55.18
CA PHE A 19 6.80 9.37 53.78
C PHE A 19 6.69 8.08 52.96
N SER A 20 5.46 7.55 52.83
CA SER A 20 5.18 6.62 51.74
C SER A 20 5.05 7.43 50.45
N CYS A 21 6.15 7.58 49.70
CA CYS A 21 6.02 7.98 48.30
C CYS A 21 5.09 6.97 47.62
N SER A 22 3.97 7.43 47.04
CA SER A 22 3.15 6.59 46.18
C SER A 22 4.04 6.07 45.05
N THR A 23 4.16 4.75 44.93
CA THR A 23 4.90 4.08 43.86
C THR A 23 4.08 3.97 42.58
N ASP A 24 3.03 4.77 42.45
CA ASP A 24 2.21 4.82 41.24
C ASP A 24 2.94 5.65 40.20
N VAL A 25 3.88 4.99 39.52
CA VAL A 25 4.44 5.49 38.27
C VAL A 25 3.32 5.44 37.25
N ASN A 26 2.80 6.60 36.86
CA ASN A 26 1.88 6.67 35.74
C ASN A 26 2.66 6.32 34.46
N VAL A 27 2.37 5.14 33.91
CA VAL A 27 2.99 4.66 32.67
C VAL A 27 2.44 5.44 31.46
N ASN A 28 1.27 6.07 31.61
CA ASN A 28 0.68 6.91 30.58
C ASN A 28 1.18 8.35 30.70
N GLY A 29 1.50 8.96 29.56
CA GLY A 29 1.69 10.40 29.46
C GLY A 29 0.37 11.16 29.67
N GLU A 30 0.44 12.50 29.61
CA GLU A 30 -0.77 13.30 29.51
C GLU A 30 -1.51 12.96 28.20
N TRP A 31 -2.84 12.82 28.28
CA TRP A 31 -3.64 12.57 27.09
C TRP A 31 -3.56 13.78 26.16
N ASP A 32 -3.30 13.52 24.88
CA ASP A 32 -3.25 14.52 23.83
C ASP A 32 -4.18 14.11 22.68
N ASP A 33 -5.00 15.06 22.22
CA ASP A 33 -5.93 14.85 21.12
C ASP A 33 -5.20 15.04 19.80
N ILE A 34 -4.69 13.94 19.22
CA ILE A 34 -3.88 14.00 18.01
C ILE A 34 -4.69 13.41 16.85
N PRO A 35 -5.10 14.22 15.86
CA PRO A 35 -5.71 13.73 14.63
C PRO A 35 -4.76 12.83 13.87
N ILE A 36 -5.25 11.66 13.46
CA ILE A 36 -4.52 10.72 12.60
C ILE A 36 -5.14 10.76 11.19
N VAL A 37 -4.42 11.29 10.22
CA VAL A 37 -4.92 11.54 8.86
C VAL A 37 -4.04 10.88 7.81
N TYR A 38 -4.66 10.09 6.92
CA TYR A 38 -3.99 9.50 5.76
C TYR A 38 -4.71 9.90 4.47
N CYS A 39 -3.94 10.43 3.52
CA CYS A 39 -4.35 10.74 2.17
C CYS A 39 -3.21 10.38 1.22
N VAL A 40 -3.46 9.41 0.33
CA VAL A 40 -2.52 9.07 -0.75
C VAL A 40 -3.26 9.24 -2.05
N LEU A 41 -2.98 10.33 -2.77
CA LEU A 41 -3.59 10.63 -4.05
C LEU A 41 -3.10 9.64 -5.11
N ASP A 42 -4.03 9.00 -5.81
CA ASP A 42 -3.75 8.06 -6.87
C ASP A 42 -4.32 8.58 -8.19
N GLN A 43 -3.47 9.19 -9.01
CA GLN A 43 -3.90 9.76 -10.30
C GLN A 43 -4.29 8.71 -11.35
N SER A 44 -4.09 7.41 -11.09
CA SER A 44 -4.63 6.33 -11.91
C SER A 44 -6.03 5.88 -11.46
N ALA A 45 -6.55 6.41 -10.35
CA ALA A 45 -7.85 6.07 -9.80
C ALA A 45 -8.88 7.21 -9.98
N GLU A 46 -10.13 6.84 -10.21
CA GLU A 46 -11.25 7.79 -10.33
C GLU A 46 -11.62 8.43 -8.98
N TYR A 47 -11.54 7.65 -7.90
CA TYR A 47 -11.89 8.07 -6.55
C TYR A 47 -10.66 8.18 -5.67
N GLN A 48 -10.62 9.26 -4.90
CA GLN A 48 -9.62 9.56 -3.88
C GLN A 48 -10.23 9.38 -2.50
N TYR A 49 -9.37 9.07 -1.52
CA TYR A 49 -9.79 8.72 -0.18
C TYR A 49 -8.95 9.44 0.87
N VAL A 50 -9.60 9.93 1.91
CA VAL A 50 -8.97 10.47 3.12
C VAL A 50 -9.50 9.69 4.31
N LYS A 51 -8.59 9.13 5.12
CA LYS A 51 -8.95 8.49 6.37
C LYS A 51 -8.60 9.43 7.52
N VAL A 52 -9.58 9.71 8.37
CA VAL A 52 -9.42 10.53 9.58
C VAL A 52 -9.82 9.69 10.78
N ASN A 53 -8.90 9.53 11.72
CA ASN A 53 -9.10 8.85 12.99
C ASN A 53 -8.56 9.70 14.14
N LYS A 54 -8.90 9.32 15.36
CA LYS A 54 -8.42 9.94 16.60
C LYS A 54 -7.39 9.05 17.30
N SER A 55 -6.34 9.64 17.87
CA SER A 55 -5.45 8.93 18.79
C SER A 55 -6.19 8.54 20.09
N PHE A 56 -5.82 7.43 20.71
CA PHE A 56 -6.40 7.01 21.98
C PHE A 56 -5.31 6.68 23.00
N LEU A 57 -5.50 7.17 24.22
CA LEU A 57 -4.68 6.85 25.38
C LEU A 57 -5.64 6.64 26.56
N GLY A 58 -5.39 5.59 27.34
CA GLY A 58 -6.24 5.25 28.47
C GLY A 58 -5.60 4.18 29.35
N ASN A 59 -6.32 3.80 30.41
CA ASN A 59 -5.79 2.91 31.45
C ASN A 59 -5.98 1.42 31.14
N LYS A 60 -6.54 1.10 29.97
CA LYS A 60 -6.70 -0.28 29.49
C LYS A 60 -5.61 -0.60 28.47
N PRO A 61 -5.31 -1.88 28.21
CA PRO A 61 -4.44 -2.27 27.11
C PRO A 61 -4.92 -1.69 25.78
N ALA A 62 -4.00 -1.22 24.94
CA ALA A 62 -4.34 -0.65 23.63
C ALA A 62 -5.14 -1.64 22.75
N SER A 63 -4.90 -2.94 22.90
CA SER A 63 -5.63 -4.01 22.21
C SER A 63 -7.10 -4.09 22.62
N GLU A 64 -7.45 -3.72 23.84
CA GLU A 64 -8.85 -3.66 24.30
C GLU A 64 -9.50 -2.34 23.86
N MET A 65 -8.79 -1.23 24.00
CA MET A 65 -9.31 0.08 23.61
C MET A 65 -9.54 0.20 22.09
N ALA A 66 -8.65 -0.38 21.28
CA ALA A 66 -8.75 -0.42 19.82
C ALA A 66 -10.02 -1.13 19.32
N GLN A 67 -10.67 -1.95 20.15
CA GLN A 67 -11.90 -2.68 19.82
C GLN A 67 -13.18 -1.85 20.05
N HIS A 68 -13.06 -0.61 20.52
CA HIS A 68 -14.20 0.29 20.76
C HIS A 68 -14.20 1.49 19.80
N SER A 69 -15.10 1.47 18.82
CA SER A 69 -15.19 2.50 17.77
C SER A 69 -15.44 3.92 18.28
N ASP A 70 -16.15 4.11 19.39
CA ASP A 70 -16.43 5.45 19.96
C ASP A 70 -15.16 6.22 20.33
N SER A 71 -14.03 5.53 20.54
CA SER A 71 -12.74 6.16 20.85
C SER A 71 -11.91 6.51 19.59
N LEU A 72 -12.35 6.09 18.40
CA LEU A 72 -11.56 6.16 17.17
C LEU A 72 -12.00 7.27 16.21
N PHE A 73 -13.18 7.85 16.40
CA PHE A 73 -13.78 8.81 15.46
C PHE A 73 -14.16 10.13 16.12
N TYR A 74 -13.91 11.24 15.41
CA TYR A 74 -14.41 12.55 15.78
C TYR A 74 -15.91 12.70 15.48
N LYS A 75 -16.56 13.66 16.14
CA LYS A 75 -18.00 13.92 15.97
C LYS A 75 -18.30 14.63 14.64
N LYS A 76 -17.45 15.58 14.27
CA LYS A 76 -17.57 16.36 13.04
C LYS A 76 -16.22 16.47 12.36
N VAL A 77 -16.17 16.16 11.07
CA VAL A 77 -14.98 16.25 10.24
C VAL A 77 -15.41 16.70 8.84
N ASP A 78 -14.88 17.84 8.41
CA ASP A 78 -15.01 18.37 7.07
C ASP A 78 -13.67 18.22 6.34
N VAL A 79 -13.66 17.61 5.16
CA VAL A 79 -12.44 17.30 4.41
C VAL A 79 -12.46 18.00 3.06
N TYR A 80 -11.37 18.71 2.77
CA TYR A 80 -11.17 19.44 1.53
C TYR A 80 -9.81 19.12 0.90
N ILE A 81 -9.77 19.12 -0.43
CA ILE A 81 -8.52 19.24 -1.19
C ILE A 81 -8.60 20.45 -2.12
N HIS A 82 -7.63 21.34 -1.99
CA HIS A 82 -7.49 22.53 -2.81
C HIS A 82 -6.45 22.30 -3.90
N GLU A 83 -6.83 22.56 -5.16
CA GLU A 83 -5.92 22.52 -6.30
C GLU A 83 -5.27 23.88 -6.50
N TYR A 84 -3.94 23.91 -6.62
CA TYR A 84 -3.16 25.10 -6.92
C TYR A 84 -2.36 24.92 -8.21
N VAL A 85 -2.56 25.81 -9.18
CA VAL A 85 -1.75 25.88 -10.42
C VAL A 85 -1.07 27.25 -10.46
N ASN A 86 0.26 27.27 -10.65
CA ASN A 86 1.05 28.50 -10.61
C ASN A 86 0.75 29.38 -9.38
N THR A 87 0.62 28.75 -8.20
CA THR A 87 0.27 29.38 -6.89
C THR A 87 -1.17 29.90 -6.72
N TYR A 88 -2.00 29.87 -7.77
CA TYR A 88 -3.40 30.27 -7.66
C TYR A 88 -4.29 29.07 -7.33
N LYS A 89 -5.16 29.22 -6.33
CA LYS A 89 -6.20 28.21 -6.05
C LYS A 89 -7.20 28.17 -7.19
N THR A 90 -7.26 27.07 -7.93
CA THR A 90 -8.11 26.90 -9.11
C THR A 90 -9.39 26.13 -8.79
N ARG A 91 -9.33 25.15 -7.89
CA ARG A 91 -10.46 24.29 -7.52
C ARG A 91 -10.42 23.92 -6.04
N THR A 92 -11.58 23.50 -5.52
CA THR A 92 -11.71 22.89 -4.19
C THR A 92 -12.65 21.72 -4.30
N TRP A 93 -12.20 20.57 -3.79
CA TRP A 93 -12.93 19.33 -3.73
C TRP A 93 -13.37 19.09 -2.29
N THR A 94 -14.67 18.97 -2.05
CA THR A 94 -15.21 18.57 -0.74
C THR A 94 -15.42 17.07 -0.75
N PHE A 95 -14.95 16.37 0.28
CA PHE A 95 -15.10 14.92 0.35
C PHE A 95 -16.29 14.54 1.23
N GLU A 96 -17.02 13.51 0.80
CA GLU A 96 -18.19 13.02 1.51
C GLU A 96 -17.82 11.77 2.33
N PRO A 97 -18.31 11.62 3.58
CA PRO A 97 -18.07 10.43 4.36
C PRO A 97 -18.82 9.24 3.75
N VAL A 98 -18.14 8.12 3.63
CA VAL A 98 -18.69 6.82 3.25
C VAL A 98 -18.28 5.79 4.28
N GLU A 99 -19.20 4.90 4.62
CA GLU A 99 -18.92 3.74 5.44
C GLU A 99 -18.54 2.58 4.53
N ILE A 100 -17.39 1.96 4.81
CA ILE A 100 -16.85 0.85 4.01
C ILE A 100 -16.59 -0.32 4.93
N ASP A 101 -17.05 -1.50 4.55
CA ASP A 101 -16.80 -2.74 5.29
C ASP A 101 -15.31 -2.93 5.58
N LYS A 102 -15.02 -3.31 6.82
CA LYS A 102 -13.66 -3.55 7.29
C LYS A 102 -13.54 -5.00 7.72
N GLU A 103 -12.49 -5.67 7.24
CA GLU A 103 -12.17 -7.02 7.69
C GLU A 103 -11.89 -7.06 9.19
N GLU A 104 -12.22 -8.19 9.83
CA GLU A 104 -11.95 -8.37 11.26
C GLU A 104 -10.44 -8.27 11.54
N GLY A 105 -10.07 -7.67 12.68
CA GLY A 105 -8.66 -7.53 13.03
C GLY A 105 -8.43 -6.85 14.37
N TYR A 106 -7.23 -6.28 14.51
CA TYR A 106 -6.76 -5.67 15.76
C TYR A 106 -7.58 -4.46 16.22
N PHE A 107 -8.24 -3.78 15.29
CA PHE A 107 -9.09 -2.63 15.55
C PHE A 107 -10.56 -2.97 15.29
N ALA A 108 -11.46 -2.25 15.95
CA ALA A 108 -12.90 -2.34 15.74
C ALA A 108 -13.26 -2.29 14.24
N ASN A 109 -14.23 -3.12 13.86
CA ASN A 109 -14.69 -3.30 12.49
C ASN A 109 -16.19 -2.99 12.31
N ASP A 110 -16.89 -2.67 13.40
CA ASP A 110 -18.30 -2.29 13.44
C ASP A 110 -18.57 -0.92 12.81
N LYS A 111 -17.55 -0.08 12.70
CA LYS A 111 -17.63 1.25 12.07
C LYS A 111 -16.31 1.58 11.37
N ASN A 112 -16.40 2.01 10.11
CA ASN A 112 -15.23 2.42 9.34
C ASN A 112 -15.58 3.53 8.34
N ILE A 113 -15.47 4.77 8.80
CA ILE A 113 -15.74 5.96 7.98
C ILE A 113 -14.49 6.36 7.21
N ILE A 114 -14.63 6.58 5.90
CA ILE A 114 -13.61 7.12 5.01
C ILE A 114 -14.24 8.27 4.22
N TRP A 115 -13.51 9.36 4.01
CA TRP A 115 -13.96 10.47 3.17
C TRP A 115 -13.56 10.17 1.73
N ARG A 116 -14.52 10.25 0.80
CA ARG A 116 -14.33 9.89 -0.62
C ARG A 116 -14.75 11.03 -1.53
N GLN A 117 -13.98 11.24 -2.60
CA GLN A 117 -14.35 12.14 -3.69
C GLN A 117 -13.87 11.59 -5.03
N LYS A 118 -14.68 11.74 -6.08
CA LYS A 118 -14.27 11.55 -7.46
C LYS A 118 -13.51 12.80 -7.92
N MET A 119 -12.27 12.64 -8.35
CA MET A 119 -11.41 13.78 -8.72
C MET A 119 -10.80 13.57 -10.10
N ASP A 120 -10.86 14.59 -10.95
CA ASP A 120 -9.99 14.72 -12.11
C ASP A 120 -8.82 15.63 -11.76
N MET A 121 -7.60 15.09 -11.79
CA MET A 121 -6.40 15.77 -11.34
C MET A 121 -5.53 16.19 -12.54
N LYS A 122 -4.91 17.36 -12.43
CA LYS A 122 -3.90 17.91 -13.35
C LYS A 122 -2.48 17.60 -12.86
N ASP A 123 -1.63 17.19 -13.79
CA ASP A 123 -0.23 16.80 -13.55
C ASP A 123 0.65 17.97 -13.07
N ASP A 124 0.31 19.22 -13.40
CA ASP A 124 1.08 20.42 -13.07
C ASP A 124 0.57 21.16 -11.81
N ALA A 125 -0.36 20.55 -11.07
CA ALA A 125 -0.95 21.15 -9.89
C ALA A 125 -0.34 20.62 -8.58
N VAL A 126 -0.33 21.49 -7.56
CA VAL A 126 -0.09 21.13 -6.17
C VAL A 126 -1.44 20.92 -5.47
N TYR A 127 -1.60 19.82 -4.75
CA TYR A 127 -2.82 19.50 -4.02
C TYR A 127 -2.59 19.70 -2.52
N LYS A 128 -3.40 20.56 -1.91
CA LYS A 128 -3.33 20.85 -0.48
C LYS A 128 -4.54 20.25 0.23
N LEU A 129 -4.28 19.32 1.15
CA LEU A 129 -5.27 18.75 2.06
C LEU A 129 -5.58 19.74 3.19
N GLU A 130 -6.86 19.87 3.51
CA GLU A 130 -7.35 20.55 4.70
C GLU A 130 -8.43 19.67 5.36
N VAL A 131 -8.22 19.31 6.63
CA VAL A 131 -9.20 18.56 7.43
C VAL A 131 -9.56 19.42 8.64
N ASN A 132 -10.80 19.89 8.68
CA ASN A 132 -11.34 20.67 9.79
C ASN A 132 -12.12 19.74 10.72
N ILE A 133 -11.68 19.65 11.97
CA ILE A 133 -12.25 18.77 12.99
C ILE A 133 -12.98 19.61 14.03
N ASN A 134 -14.20 19.20 14.37
CA ASN A 134 -15.05 19.81 15.39
C ASN A 134 -15.10 21.36 15.33
N ASP A 135 -15.33 21.92 14.14
CA ASP A 135 -15.49 23.37 13.94
C ASP A 135 -14.22 24.20 14.25
N GLY A 136 -13.05 23.67 13.92
CA GLY A 136 -11.75 24.35 14.03
C GLY A 136 -10.97 24.01 15.31
N GLU A 137 -11.35 22.93 16.01
CA GLU A 137 -10.55 22.39 17.11
C GLU A 137 -9.19 21.92 16.62
N HIS A 138 -9.16 21.28 15.45
CA HIS A 138 -7.94 20.97 14.69
C HIS A 138 -8.13 21.33 13.22
N ILE A 139 -7.08 21.85 12.59
CA ILE A 139 -7.01 22.12 11.15
C ILE A 139 -5.78 21.42 10.59
N VAL A 140 -5.95 20.15 10.26
CA VAL A 140 -4.87 19.32 9.72
C VAL A 140 -4.61 19.71 8.27
N THR A 141 -3.37 20.05 7.94
CA THR A 141 -2.99 20.43 6.58
C THR A 141 -1.79 19.65 6.07
N GLY A 142 -1.75 19.39 4.77
CA GLY A 142 -0.61 18.76 4.10
C GLY A 142 -0.66 19.04 2.60
N GLU A 143 0.43 18.77 1.90
CA GLU A 143 0.44 18.96 0.44
C GLU A 143 1.27 17.89 -0.28
N THR A 144 0.95 17.67 -1.55
CA THR A 144 1.75 16.83 -2.45
C THR A 144 1.59 17.31 -3.90
N GLU A 145 2.57 16.96 -4.71
CA GLU A 145 2.54 17.05 -6.17
C GLU A 145 2.26 15.67 -6.77
N LEU A 146 1.78 15.61 -8.00
CA LEU A 146 1.56 14.34 -8.70
C LEU A 146 2.85 13.80 -9.30
N ILE A 147 2.80 12.54 -9.75
CA ILE A 147 3.90 11.86 -10.43
C ILE A 147 3.65 11.91 -11.93
N SER A 148 4.52 12.56 -12.70
CA SER A 148 4.32 12.74 -14.15
C SER A 148 5.39 12.02 -14.99
N GLY A 149 5.14 11.85 -16.29
CA GLY A 149 6.13 11.32 -17.22
C GLY A 149 6.48 9.83 -17.06
N ILE A 150 5.74 9.08 -16.25
CA ILE A 150 5.91 7.63 -16.09
C ILE A 150 5.29 6.90 -17.29
N SER A 151 6.04 5.97 -17.87
CA SER A 151 5.47 4.99 -18.79
C SER A 151 6.32 3.73 -18.85
N ILE A 152 5.67 2.58 -19.02
CA ILE A 152 6.35 1.35 -19.39
C ILE A 152 6.82 1.52 -20.85
N THR A 153 8.07 1.21 -21.15
CA THR A 153 8.63 1.27 -22.52
C THR A 153 8.86 -0.14 -23.08
N MET A 154 9.20 -1.10 -22.22
CA MET A 154 9.32 -2.52 -22.54
C MET A 154 8.56 -3.37 -21.52
N PRO A 155 7.68 -4.30 -21.95
CA PRO A 155 7.41 -4.74 -23.32
C PRO A 155 6.76 -3.64 -24.19
N SER A 156 6.85 -3.73 -25.52
CA SER A 156 6.31 -2.71 -26.43
C SER A 156 4.80 -2.48 -26.22
N GLY A 157 4.39 -1.21 -26.30
CA GLY A 157 2.98 -0.81 -26.26
C GLY A 157 2.15 -1.27 -27.48
N VAL A 158 2.80 -1.75 -28.55
CA VAL A 158 2.10 -2.31 -29.72
C VAL A 158 1.43 -3.63 -29.33
N ALA A 159 0.11 -3.64 -29.21
CA ALA A 159 -0.68 -4.79 -28.74
C ALA A 159 -0.37 -6.10 -29.51
N ALA A 160 -0.12 -6.01 -30.81
CA ALA A 160 0.16 -7.16 -31.68
C ALA A 160 1.49 -7.88 -31.34
N LEU A 161 2.48 -7.18 -30.78
CA LEU A 161 3.78 -7.78 -30.44
C LEU A 161 3.66 -8.61 -29.15
N PRO A 162 3.83 -9.93 -29.18
CA PRO A 162 3.73 -10.74 -27.98
C PRO A 162 4.97 -10.59 -27.08
N VAL A 163 4.87 -11.12 -25.87
CA VAL A 163 6.01 -11.31 -24.96
C VAL A 163 6.48 -12.76 -25.04
N GLU A 164 7.80 -12.94 -25.12
CA GLU A 164 8.46 -14.25 -25.13
C GLU A 164 9.18 -14.50 -23.80
N ILE A 165 8.93 -15.66 -23.18
CA ILE A 165 9.47 -16.09 -21.88
C ILE A 165 9.85 -17.59 -21.99
N ARG A 166 10.80 -17.97 -22.86
CA ARG A 166 11.11 -19.40 -23.12
C ARG A 166 12.50 -19.87 -22.68
N HIS A 167 13.45 -18.97 -22.49
CA HIS A 167 14.84 -19.33 -22.18
C HIS A 167 15.05 -19.50 -20.68
N TYR A 168 14.89 -20.72 -20.14
CA TYR A 168 14.94 -20.97 -18.68
C TYR A 168 16.20 -20.42 -17.98
N ASN A 169 17.36 -20.46 -18.63
CA ASN A 169 18.61 -19.94 -18.08
C ASN A 169 18.81 -18.42 -18.28
N GLY A 170 17.80 -17.73 -18.81
CA GLY A 170 17.84 -16.31 -19.12
C GLY A 170 16.95 -15.47 -18.21
N ASN A 171 17.02 -14.17 -18.44
CA ASN A 171 16.14 -13.18 -17.83
C ASN A 171 15.26 -12.52 -18.90
N SER A 172 14.08 -12.09 -18.50
CA SER A 172 13.23 -11.21 -19.31
C SER A 172 13.39 -9.78 -18.79
N GLU A 173 13.61 -8.84 -19.71
CA GLU A 173 13.75 -7.42 -19.41
C GLU A 173 12.38 -6.72 -19.44
N TYR A 174 12.18 -5.80 -18.52
CA TYR A 174 11.19 -4.74 -18.62
C TYR A 174 11.87 -3.39 -18.44
N ARG A 175 11.30 -2.36 -19.09
CA ARG A 175 11.82 -0.99 -19.01
C ARG A 175 10.70 0.00 -18.79
N TYR A 176 11.02 1.10 -18.11
CA TYR A 176 10.09 2.20 -17.88
C TYR A 176 10.83 3.52 -17.71
N TYR A 177 10.15 4.62 -18.03
CA TYR A 177 10.60 5.95 -17.61
C TYR A 177 10.23 6.19 -16.15
N ASN A 178 11.20 6.64 -15.36
CA ASN A 178 11.00 6.96 -13.94
C ASN A 178 10.37 8.35 -13.71
N GLY A 179 10.14 9.15 -14.76
CA GLY A 179 9.32 10.36 -14.68
C GLY A 179 9.83 11.38 -13.67
N GLU A 180 8.93 12.27 -13.25
CA GLU A 180 9.16 13.32 -12.26
C GLU A 180 8.40 13.01 -10.97
N ASN A 181 8.93 13.47 -9.84
CA ASN A 181 8.40 13.25 -8.48
C ASN A 181 8.31 11.78 -7.98
N GLY A 182 8.39 10.77 -8.84
CA GLY A 182 8.49 9.37 -8.41
C GLY A 182 9.80 9.05 -7.70
N LYS A 183 9.76 8.43 -6.52
CA LYS A 183 10.95 8.06 -5.73
C LYS A 183 11.10 6.57 -5.48
N VAL A 184 10.00 5.85 -5.32
CA VAL A 184 10.01 4.40 -5.12
C VAL A 184 9.10 3.70 -6.14
N TYR A 185 9.56 2.56 -6.63
CA TYR A 185 8.95 1.85 -7.76
C TYR A 185 8.86 0.37 -7.44
N GLN A 186 7.74 -0.25 -7.79
CA GLN A 186 7.57 -1.68 -7.66
C GLN A 186 6.84 -2.24 -8.89
N MET A 187 7.51 -3.12 -9.62
CA MET A 187 6.91 -3.87 -10.71
C MET A 187 6.16 -5.09 -10.13
N CYS A 188 4.93 -5.31 -10.58
CA CYS A 188 4.16 -6.52 -10.35
C CYS A 188 3.76 -7.12 -11.69
N LEU A 189 4.13 -8.38 -11.90
CA LEU A 189 3.75 -9.14 -13.09
C LEU A 189 2.56 -10.02 -12.74
N THR A 190 1.43 -9.85 -13.40
CA THR A 190 0.23 -10.69 -13.16
C THR A 190 0.01 -11.64 -14.33
N PHE A 191 0.21 -12.94 -14.09
CA PHE A 191 -0.11 -13.98 -15.06
C PHE A 191 -1.59 -14.36 -14.96
N ASN A 192 -2.31 -14.31 -16.07
CA ASN A 192 -3.74 -14.61 -16.11
C ASN A 192 -4.01 -15.89 -16.90
N TYR A 193 -4.83 -16.76 -16.32
CA TYR A 193 -5.33 -17.97 -16.97
C TYR A 193 -6.78 -18.23 -16.56
N PHE A 194 -7.42 -19.17 -17.24
CA PHE A 194 -8.72 -19.68 -16.81
C PHE A 194 -8.77 -21.19 -16.95
N GLU A 195 -9.60 -21.81 -16.12
CA GLU A 195 -9.87 -23.25 -16.13
C GLU A 195 -11.31 -23.47 -16.60
N VAL A 196 -11.48 -24.42 -17.51
CA VAL A 196 -12.79 -24.91 -17.96
C VAL A 196 -13.00 -26.31 -17.40
N TYR A 197 -14.09 -26.53 -16.66
CA TYR A 197 -14.46 -27.81 -16.06
C TYR A 197 -15.98 -27.97 -16.07
N ASN A 198 -16.50 -29.04 -16.70
CA ASN A 198 -17.94 -29.28 -16.85
C ASN A 198 -18.71 -28.05 -17.38
N ASP A 199 -18.19 -27.42 -18.44
CA ASP A 199 -18.72 -26.19 -19.08
C ASP A 199 -18.73 -24.92 -18.20
N ASP A 200 -18.23 -25.00 -16.96
CA ASP A 200 -18.00 -23.83 -16.11
C ASP A 200 -16.58 -23.26 -16.35
N THR A 201 -16.46 -21.93 -16.30
CA THR A 201 -15.20 -21.21 -16.52
C THR A 201 -14.83 -20.41 -15.28
N THR A 202 -13.68 -20.73 -14.70
CA THR A 202 -13.13 -19.99 -13.56
C THR A 202 -11.85 -19.25 -13.96
N TYR A 203 -11.78 -17.96 -13.66
CA TYR A 203 -10.63 -17.11 -13.98
C TYR A 203 -9.67 -17.00 -12.78
N TYR A 204 -8.37 -16.98 -13.08
CA TYR A 204 -7.32 -16.92 -12.10
C TYR A 204 -6.25 -15.90 -12.51
N SER A 205 -5.68 -15.25 -11.50
CA SER A 205 -4.58 -14.29 -11.64
C SER A 205 -3.52 -14.61 -10.59
N ILE A 206 -2.26 -14.67 -11.03
CA ILE A 206 -1.11 -14.91 -10.14
C ILE A 206 -0.24 -13.66 -10.15
N PRO A 207 -0.35 -12.77 -9.14
CA PRO A 207 0.51 -11.62 -9.03
C PRO A 207 1.92 -12.04 -8.58
N TRP A 208 2.94 -11.47 -9.21
CA TRP A 208 4.34 -11.67 -8.89
C TRP A 208 5.03 -10.33 -8.68
N VAL A 209 5.06 -9.94 -7.42
CA VAL A 209 5.65 -8.69 -6.96
C VAL A 209 7.17 -8.80 -7.01
N GLN A 210 7.82 -7.90 -7.75
CA GLN A 210 9.27 -7.79 -7.83
C GLN A 210 9.80 -6.94 -6.66
N ALA A 211 11.11 -7.01 -6.45
CA ALA A 211 11.79 -6.14 -5.50
C ALA A 211 11.54 -4.66 -5.83
N LYS A 212 11.46 -3.84 -4.77
CA LYS A 212 11.37 -2.39 -4.91
C LYS A 212 12.66 -1.84 -5.51
N SER A 213 12.54 -0.74 -6.25
CA SER A 213 13.68 0.05 -6.70
C SER A 213 13.45 1.52 -6.35
N TYR A 214 14.53 2.27 -6.23
CA TYR A 214 14.52 3.65 -5.77
C TYR A 214 15.18 4.53 -6.84
N LYS A 215 14.64 5.74 -7.05
CA LYS A 215 15.22 6.69 -8.01
C LYS A 215 16.55 7.21 -7.47
N THR A 216 17.60 7.06 -8.27
CA THR A 216 18.96 7.55 -7.95
C THR A 216 19.41 8.71 -8.84
N THR A 217 18.57 9.10 -9.80
CA THR A 217 18.83 10.19 -10.75
C THR A 217 18.04 11.44 -10.39
N GLU A 218 18.55 12.62 -10.72
CA GLU A 218 17.79 13.87 -10.54
C GLU A 218 16.68 14.02 -11.60
N GLY A 219 16.96 13.63 -12.85
CA GLY A 219 16.04 13.76 -13.98
C GLY A 219 15.29 12.47 -14.35
N ASN A 220 14.37 12.62 -15.32
CA ASN A 220 13.70 11.49 -15.96
C ASN A 220 14.70 10.66 -16.79
N SER A 221 14.70 9.35 -16.59
CA SER A 221 15.57 8.39 -17.27
C SER A 221 14.84 7.06 -17.45
N GLU A 222 15.21 6.31 -18.49
CA GLU A 222 14.75 4.94 -18.66
C GLU A 222 15.48 4.02 -17.67
N VAL A 223 14.73 3.18 -16.98
CA VAL A 223 15.21 2.19 -16.01
C VAL A 223 14.95 0.80 -16.57
N SER A 224 15.96 -0.07 -16.53
CA SER A 224 15.83 -1.49 -16.86
C SER A 224 15.69 -2.32 -15.58
N GLY A 225 14.68 -3.19 -15.57
CA GLY A 225 14.52 -4.25 -14.60
C GLY A 225 14.47 -5.61 -15.28
N TYR A 226 14.74 -6.66 -14.50
CA TYR A 226 14.83 -8.03 -15.02
C TYR A 226 14.11 -8.98 -14.08
N PHE A 227 13.50 -10.03 -14.64
CA PHE A 227 13.04 -11.18 -13.88
C PHE A 227 13.59 -12.47 -14.50
N SER A 228 13.89 -13.46 -13.65
CA SER A 228 14.36 -14.76 -14.11
C SER A 228 13.23 -15.54 -14.79
N VAL A 229 13.52 -16.07 -15.98
CA VAL A 229 12.57 -16.93 -16.70
C VAL A 229 12.29 -18.20 -15.90
N ALA A 230 13.31 -18.85 -15.33
CA ALA A 230 13.11 -20.00 -14.45
C ALA A 230 12.24 -19.65 -13.23
N ALA A 231 12.45 -18.49 -12.59
CA ALA A 231 11.63 -18.09 -11.44
C ALA A 231 10.15 -17.89 -11.83
N PHE A 232 9.85 -17.36 -13.02
CA PHE A 232 8.49 -17.27 -13.54
C PHE A 232 7.82 -18.65 -13.63
N TYR A 233 8.49 -19.66 -14.19
CA TYR A 233 7.90 -21.00 -14.29
C TYR A 233 7.77 -21.71 -12.93
N ASN A 234 8.72 -21.49 -12.02
CA ASN A 234 8.61 -22.02 -10.64
C ASN A 234 7.45 -21.37 -9.88
N LEU A 235 7.19 -20.08 -10.09
CA LEU A 235 6.01 -19.40 -9.54
C LEU A 235 4.73 -20.09 -10.02
N LEU A 236 4.59 -20.35 -11.33
CA LEU A 236 3.43 -21.05 -11.88
C LEU A 236 3.27 -22.44 -11.27
N GLN A 237 4.35 -23.22 -11.22
CA GLN A 237 4.34 -24.55 -10.62
C GLN A 237 3.93 -24.54 -9.14
N SER A 238 4.34 -23.51 -8.38
CA SER A 238 4.08 -23.44 -6.94
C SER A 238 2.68 -22.91 -6.59
N ASN A 239 2.09 -22.08 -7.46
CA ASN A 239 0.80 -21.43 -7.19
C ASN A 239 -0.38 -22.07 -7.92
N ILE A 240 -0.13 -22.88 -8.95
CA ILE A 240 -1.19 -23.56 -9.69
C ILE A 240 -1.27 -25.01 -9.20
N PRO A 241 -2.38 -25.40 -8.55
CA PRO A 241 -2.56 -26.79 -8.11
C PRO A 241 -2.66 -27.73 -9.31
N ALA A 242 -2.47 -29.04 -9.08
CA ALA A 242 -2.75 -30.04 -10.11
C ALA A 242 -4.17 -29.86 -10.68
N PRO A 243 -4.37 -30.02 -12.01
CA PRO A 243 -5.68 -29.86 -12.62
C PRO A 243 -6.64 -30.94 -12.11
N ARG A 244 -7.92 -30.56 -11.97
CA ARG A 244 -9.00 -31.55 -11.80
C ARG A 244 -9.02 -32.48 -13.02
N GLU A 245 -9.34 -33.74 -12.82
CA GLU A 245 -9.46 -34.68 -13.94
C GLU A 245 -10.51 -34.19 -14.94
N GLY A 246 -10.14 -34.08 -16.22
CA GLY A 246 -11.00 -33.53 -17.28
C GLY A 246 -11.03 -32.00 -17.39
N ALA A 247 -10.40 -31.26 -16.47
CA ALA A 247 -10.28 -29.80 -16.59
C ALA A 247 -9.23 -29.41 -17.64
N LYS A 248 -9.49 -28.30 -18.34
CA LYS A 248 -8.58 -27.69 -19.31
C LYS A 248 -8.20 -26.29 -18.86
N ARG A 249 -6.91 -25.94 -18.88
CA ARG A 249 -6.45 -24.58 -18.58
C ARG A 249 -5.98 -23.86 -19.83
N TYR A 250 -6.32 -22.58 -19.89
CA TYR A 250 -6.01 -21.69 -21.00
C TYR A 250 -5.29 -20.46 -20.48
N VAL A 251 -4.19 -20.08 -21.11
CA VAL A 251 -3.59 -18.77 -20.85
C VAL A 251 -4.54 -17.71 -21.39
N LYS A 252 -4.90 -16.71 -20.57
CA LYS A 252 -5.86 -15.67 -20.98
C LYS A 252 -5.25 -14.85 -22.12
N MET A 253 -5.97 -14.63 -23.21
CA MET A 253 -5.52 -13.83 -24.35
C MET A 253 -6.53 -12.69 -24.59
N PRO A 254 -6.08 -11.49 -25.01
CA PRO A 254 -4.68 -11.09 -25.20
C PRO A 254 -3.99 -10.68 -23.89
N GLU A 255 -4.66 -10.73 -22.74
CA GLU A 255 -4.14 -10.25 -21.45
C GLU A 255 -3.44 -11.36 -20.65
N SER A 256 -2.46 -12.02 -21.25
CA SER A 256 -1.77 -13.17 -20.63
C SER A 256 -0.88 -12.78 -19.47
N LEU A 257 -0.16 -11.67 -19.63
CA LEU A 257 0.75 -11.13 -18.64
C LEU A 257 0.55 -9.62 -18.55
N VAL A 258 0.26 -9.12 -17.36
CA VAL A 258 0.10 -7.70 -17.08
C VAL A 258 1.31 -7.20 -16.31
N TYR A 259 1.99 -6.21 -16.85
CA TYR A 259 3.04 -5.46 -16.18
C TYR A 259 2.38 -4.28 -15.48
N ASN A 260 2.37 -4.26 -14.16
CA ASN A 260 1.89 -3.15 -13.36
C ASN A 260 3.07 -2.50 -12.63
N LEU A 261 3.40 -1.26 -13.00
CA LEU A 261 4.38 -0.45 -12.29
C LEU A 261 3.65 0.46 -11.31
N VAL A 262 3.88 0.25 -10.02
CA VAL A 262 3.41 1.14 -8.95
C VAL A 262 4.55 2.10 -8.59
N VAL A 263 4.24 3.39 -8.52
CA VAL A 263 5.20 4.45 -8.19
C VAL A 263 4.67 5.26 -7.02
N GLY A 264 5.52 5.57 -6.04
CA GLY A 264 5.23 6.46 -4.92
C GLY A 264 6.16 7.67 -4.89
N ASP A 265 5.66 8.79 -4.38
CA ASP A 265 6.44 10.01 -4.16
C ASP A 265 7.44 9.85 -2.98
N GLU A 266 8.11 10.94 -2.65
CA GLU A 266 9.09 10.97 -1.56
C GLU A 266 8.49 10.70 -0.18
N ASN A 267 7.34 11.29 0.12
CA ASN A 267 6.68 11.11 1.41
C ASN A 267 6.20 9.66 1.59
N TYR A 268 5.67 9.06 0.52
CA TYR A 268 5.27 7.66 0.51
C TYR A 268 6.47 6.72 0.74
N MET A 269 7.59 6.99 0.05
CA MET A 269 8.84 6.24 0.24
C MET A 269 9.34 6.32 1.68
N ILE A 270 9.45 7.53 2.25
CA ILE A 270 9.93 7.73 3.62
C ILE A 270 9.02 7.01 4.63
N TYR A 271 7.70 7.16 4.48
CA TYR A 271 6.74 6.48 5.34
C TYR A 271 6.90 4.96 5.29
N MET A 272 7.10 4.40 4.09
CA MET A 272 7.30 2.97 3.90
C MET A 272 8.59 2.47 4.54
N ASP A 273 9.73 3.14 4.32
CA ASP A 273 11.03 2.72 4.87
C ASP A 273 11.03 2.77 6.40
N ILE A 274 10.32 3.73 6.99
CA ILE A 274 10.17 3.85 8.44
C ILE A 274 9.23 2.77 9.00
N THR A 275 8.15 2.43 8.30
CA THR A 275 7.17 1.45 8.80
C THR A 275 7.54 -0.01 8.53
N GLU A 276 8.51 -0.28 7.66
CA GLU A 276 9.00 -1.64 7.41
C GLU A 276 9.51 -2.32 8.69
N PRO A 277 9.30 -3.63 8.92
CA PRO A 277 9.82 -4.30 10.10
C PRO A 277 11.36 -4.21 10.17
N SER A 278 11.93 -3.75 11.29
CA SER A 278 13.38 -3.81 11.49
C SER A 278 13.80 -5.23 11.85
N SER A 279 14.80 -5.77 11.16
CA SER A 279 15.43 -7.05 11.52
C SER A 279 16.54 -6.89 12.59
N GLY A 280 16.68 -5.70 13.19
CA GLY A 280 17.74 -5.35 14.13
C GLY A 280 17.24 -5.11 15.57
N LEU A 281 18.17 -5.03 16.52
CA LEU A 281 17.91 -4.81 17.95
C LEU A 281 17.35 -3.42 18.30
N ALA A 282 17.33 -2.48 17.34
CA ALA A 282 16.71 -1.17 17.52
C ALA A 282 15.20 -1.26 17.35
N GLN A 283 14.48 -1.14 18.47
CA GLN A 283 13.02 -1.20 18.55
C GLN A 283 12.35 0.17 18.39
N ASP A 284 13.05 1.27 18.66
CA ASP A 284 12.51 2.62 18.48
C ASP A 284 12.79 3.13 17.08
N LYS A 285 11.74 3.19 16.26
CA LYS A 285 11.75 3.91 14.99
C LYS A 285 11.11 5.28 15.16
N PRO A 286 11.73 6.36 14.65
CA PRO A 286 11.10 7.67 14.67
C PRO A 286 9.81 7.63 13.85
N ALA A 287 8.77 8.30 14.34
CA ALA A 287 7.50 8.43 13.64
C ALA A 287 7.62 9.51 12.55
N PHE A 288 6.98 9.31 11.38
CA PHE A 288 6.99 10.29 10.28
C PHE A 288 5.58 10.85 10.03
N THR A 289 5.51 12.18 9.93
CA THR A 289 4.35 12.91 9.44
C THR A 289 4.82 14.09 8.60
N ASN A 290 4.13 14.36 7.50
CA ASN A 290 4.29 15.58 6.71
C ASN A 290 3.03 16.48 6.79
N LEU A 291 2.23 16.26 7.84
CA LEU A 291 1.04 17.04 8.14
C LEU A 291 1.33 18.06 9.25
N ASN A 292 0.71 19.23 9.18
CA ASN A 292 0.62 20.17 10.29
C ASN A 292 -0.64 19.89 11.11
N ASP A 293 -0.57 20.09 12.43
CA ASP A 293 -1.70 19.93 13.37
C ASP A 293 -2.31 18.52 13.39
N GLY A 294 -1.53 17.51 13.00
CA GLY A 294 -1.94 16.13 12.97
C GLY A 294 -0.79 15.19 12.59
N PHE A 295 -1.06 13.90 12.69
CA PHE A 295 -0.11 12.85 12.40
C PHE A 295 -0.61 11.96 11.24
N GLY A 296 0.29 11.48 10.38
CA GLY A 296 -0.04 10.54 9.31
C GLY A 296 0.67 10.90 8.01
N LEU A 297 -0.03 10.86 6.87
CA LEU A 297 0.62 10.98 5.57
C LEU A 297 -0.25 11.72 4.56
N MET A 298 0.32 12.72 3.90
CA MET A 298 -0.12 13.21 2.58
C MET A 298 0.92 12.79 1.54
N ALA A 299 0.51 12.02 0.53
CA ALA A 299 1.43 11.57 -0.51
C ALA A 299 0.69 11.41 -1.86
N SER A 300 1.45 11.17 -2.92
CA SER A 300 0.92 10.73 -4.20
C SER A 300 1.53 9.39 -4.64
N ARG A 301 0.74 8.65 -5.40
CA ARG A 301 1.13 7.42 -6.07
C ARG A 301 0.55 7.38 -7.48
N TYR A 302 1.13 6.55 -8.32
CA TYR A 302 0.63 6.32 -9.67
C TYR A 302 0.84 4.88 -10.10
N ASN A 303 -0.17 4.29 -10.77
CA ASN A 303 -0.08 2.96 -11.34
C ASN A 303 -0.08 3.05 -12.87
N VAL A 304 0.87 2.37 -13.50
CA VAL A 304 0.96 2.25 -14.96
C VAL A 304 0.91 0.79 -15.36
N TYR A 305 -0.03 0.47 -16.25
CA TYR A 305 -0.30 -0.91 -16.67
C TYR A 305 0.04 -1.16 -18.12
N ARG A 306 0.53 -2.37 -18.41
CA ARG A 306 0.68 -2.88 -19.78
C ARG A 306 0.34 -4.37 -19.84
N ALA A 307 -0.81 -4.68 -20.43
CA ALA A 307 -1.22 -6.05 -20.70
C ALA A 307 -0.66 -6.54 -22.04
N LYS A 308 -0.10 -7.76 -22.06
CA LYS A 308 0.49 -8.38 -23.24
C LYS A 308 0.04 -9.82 -23.39
N LYS A 309 -0.10 -10.25 -24.65
CA LYS A 309 -0.26 -11.65 -24.99
C LYS A 309 1.09 -12.35 -24.94
N LEU A 310 1.09 -13.60 -24.53
CA LEU A 310 2.28 -14.45 -24.64
C LEU A 310 2.35 -15.05 -26.04
N ASP A 311 3.58 -15.28 -26.51
CA ASP A 311 3.80 -15.88 -27.83
C ASP A 311 3.60 -17.41 -27.82
N ARG A 312 3.54 -18.00 -29.02
CA ARG A 312 3.34 -19.47 -29.16
C ARG A 312 4.43 -20.28 -28.47
N TYR A 313 5.68 -19.77 -28.43
CA TYR A 313 6.78 -20.48 -27.80
C TYR A 313 6.67 -20.50 -26.27
N THR A 314 6.22 -19.41 -25.66
CA THR A 314 5.92 -19.38 -24.23
C THR A 314 4.75 -20.28 -23.90
N LEU A 315 3.69 -20.29 -24.73
CA LEU A 315 2.57 -21.21 -24.55
C LEU A 315 2.99 -22.68 -24.66
N ASP A 316 3.90 -23.03 -25.56
CA ASP A 316 4.46 -24.39 -25.66
C ASP A 316 5.23 -24.78 -24.39
N SER A 317 6.07 -23.88 -23.88
CA SER A 317 6.76 -24.06 -22.59
C SER A 317 5.78 -24.19 -21.42
N ILE A 318 4.68 -23.42 -21.39
CA ILE A 318 3.64 -23.57 -20.37
C ILE A 318 2.93 -24.93 -20.51
N HIS A 319 2.63 -25.38 -21.72
CA HIS A 319 1.91 -26.63 -22.01
C HIS A 319 2.76 -27.89 -21.72
N ARG A 320 4.03 -27.93 -22.14
CA ARG A 320 4.88 -29.14 -22.12
C ARG A 320 6.23 -28.97 -21.43
N GLY A 321 6.52 -27.78 -20.92
CA GLY A 321 7.79 -27.47 -20.27
C GLY A 321 8.03 -28.26 -19.00
N ILE A 322 9.30 -28.36 -18.62
CA ILE A 322 9.76 -29.19 -17.49
C ILE A 322 9.11 -28.82 -16.15
N TYR A 323 8.70 -27.56 -15.98
CA TYR A 323 8.07 -27.05 -14.76
C TYR A 323 6.54 -27.23 -14.77
N THR A 324 5.89 -27.04 -15.92
CA THR A 324 4.45 -26.79 -16.00
C THR A 324 3.66 -27.84 -16.77
N LYS A 325 4.32 -28.86 -17.36
CA LYS A 325 3.66 -29.95 -18.10
C LYS A 325 2.53 -30.66 -17.35
N ASN A 326 2.58 -30.65 -16.02
CA ASN A 326 1.59 -31.30 -15.15
C ASN A 326 0.44 -30.36 -14.76
N LEU A 327 0.43 -29.11 -15.22
CA LEU A 327 -0.56 -28.10 -14.82
C LEU A 327 -1.80 -28.08 -15.72
N GLY A 328 -1.91 -28.95 -16.73
CA GLY A 328 -3.15 -29.10 -17.52
C GLY A 328 -3.45 -27.96 -18.50
N PHE A 329 -2.45 -27.15 -18.86
CA PHE A 329 -2.60 -26.16 -19.93
C PHE A 329 -2.77 -26.83 -21.30
N VAL A 330 -3.66 -26.29 -22.12
CA VAL A 330 -3.91 -26.81 -23.48
C VAL A 330 -2.77 -26.43 -24.44
N SER A 331 -2.71 -27.12 -25.58
CA SER A 331 -1.72 -26.88 -26.63
C SER A 331 -1.81 -25.46 -27.20
N PRO A 332 -0.69 -24.82 -27.59
CA PRO A 332 -0.71 -23.55 -28.33
C PRO A 332 -1.46 -23.62 -29.67
N PHE A 333 -1.80 -24.82 -30.16
CA PHE A 333 -2.58 -25.05 -31.38
C PHE A 333 -4.08 -25.26 -31.12
N ASP A 334 -4.54 -25.18 -29.87
CA ASP A 334 -5.96 -25.21 -29.52
C ASP A 334 -6.73 -24.08 -30.24
N ASP A 335 -7.97 -24.36 -30.62
CA ASP A 335 -8.83 -23.45 -31.39
C ASP A 335 -9.02 -22.10 -30.70
N TYR A 336 -8.99 -22.07 -29.37
CA TYR A 336 -9.04 -20.84 -28.58
C TYR A 336 -7.92 -19.84 -28.95
N TYR A 337 -6.73 -20.32 -29.31
CA TYR A 337 -5.59 -19.46 -29.58
C TYR A 337 -5.52 -18.93 -31.02
N ARG A 338 -6.29 -19.50 -31.95
CA ARG A 338 -6.27 -19.12 -33.38
C ARG A 338 -6.44 -17.63 -33.66
N PRO A 339 -7.39 -16.89 -33.05
CA PRO A 339 -7.58 -15.47 -33.38
C PRO A 339 -6.46 -14.56 -32.85
N TYR A 340 -5.53 -15.07 -32.04
CA TYR A 340 -4.49 -14.27 -31.40
C TYR A 340 -3.11 -14.38 -32.06
N PHE A 341 -2.97 -15.18 -33.12
CA PHE A 341 -1.69 -15.49 -33.76
C PHE A 341 -1.69 -15.35 -35.27
#